data_AF-A0A9Q3GKH7-F1
#
_entry.id   AF-A0A9Q3GKH7-F1
#
_cell.length_a   1.000
_cell.length_b   1.000
_cell.length_c   1.000
_cell.angle_alpha   90.00
_cell.angle_beta   90.00
_cell.angle_gamma   90.00
#
_symmetry.space_group_name_H-M   'P 1'
#
loop_
_entity.id
_entity.type
_entity.pdbx_description
1 polymer ?
#
loop_
_entity_poly.entity_id
_entity_poly.type
_entity_poly.pdbx_seq_one_letter_code
_entity_poly.pdbx_strand_id
1 'polypeptide(L)'
;MARLPIQALKYDVKRQGSAGPDQSLREGAFHVTALPPRLITMPVPWEAFIPIGLLTVMFGAAGTLLNTTRRLANDGKPPRYNVDKWDEMMMERDRRLTGKTRGQCVEEKAPLAFQTNSAWPVEKIL
;
A
#
# COMPACT_ATOMS: atom_id res chain seq x y z
N MET A 1 75.71 -57.16 42.13
CA MET A 1 74.52 -57.02 42.99
C MET A 1 73.43 -56.32 42.20
N ALA A 2 72.26 -56.96 42.13
CA ALA A 2 71.28 -56.85 41.07
C ALA A 2 70.59 -55.48 40.98
N ARG A 3 70.56 -54.93 39.76
CA ARG A 3 69.79 -53.75 39.36
C ARG A 3 68.53 -54.27 38.66
N LEU A 4 67.41 -54.36 39.37
CA LEU A 4 66.13 -54.73 38.78
C LEU A 4 65.31 -53.47 38.36
N PRO A 5 64.62 -53.54 37.21
CA PRO A 5 64.11 -52.38 36.48
C PRO A 5 62.70 -51.96 36.88
N ILE A 6 62.44 -50.65 36.76
CA ILE A 6 61.10 -50.04 36.83
C ILE A 6 60.31 -50.48 35.59
N GLN A 7 59.64 -51.64 35.67
CA GLN A 7 58.66 -52.11 34.69
C GLN A 7 57.40 -52.57 35.43
N ALA A 8 56.56 -51.61 35.82
CA ALA A 8 55.22 -51.90 36.37
C ALA A 8 54.21 -50.77 36.08
N LEU A 9 54.29 -50.15 34.91
CA LEU A 9 53.33 -49.13 34.44
C LEU A 9 53.00 -49.30 32.94
N LYS A 10 52.82 -50.56 32.51
CA LYS A 10 52.29 -50.91 31.18
C LYS A 10 51.49 -52.22 31.25
N TYR A 11 50.43 -52.20 32.04
CA TYR A 11 49.29 -53.13 31.95
C TYR A 11 48.09 -52.19 32.14
N ASP A 12 47.24 -51.89 31.17
CA ASP A 12 46.37 -52.82 30.47
C ASP A 12 45.66 -52.07 29.33
N VAL A 13 46.14 -52.23 28.09
CA VAL A 13 45.46 -51.76 26.86
C VAL A 13 45.68 -52.82 25.79
N LYS A 14 44.93 -53.92 25.85
CA LYS A 14 44.39 -54.70 24.72
C LYS A 14 43.93 -56.10 25.17
N ARG A 15 42.62 -56.27 25.35
CA ARG A 15 41.82 -57.38 24.78
C ARG A 15 40.37 -57.29 25.23
N GLN A 16 39.52 -56.68 24.41
CA GLN A 16 38.11 -57.09 24.31
C GLN A 16 37.70 -57.08 22.84
N GLY A 17 37.96 -58.21 22.19
CA GLY A 17 37.11 -58.69 21.11
C GLY A 17 36.33 -59.87 21.69
N SER A 18 35.01 -59.71 21.81
CA SER A 18 34.07 -60.80 22.06
C SER A 18 32.75 -60.44 21.39
N ALA A 19 32.45 -61.18 20.32
CA ALA A 19 31.23 -61.08 19.55
C ALA A 19 29.99 -61.40 20.42
N GLY A 20 28.98 -60.55 20.32
CA GLY A 20 27.63 -60.71 20.85
C GLY A 20 26.68 -59.82 20.03
N PRO A 21 25.41 -60.22 19.80
CA PRO A 21 24.70 -59.89 18.58
C PRO A 21 23.86 -58.61 18.70
N ASP A 22 24.43 -57.47 18.31
CA ASP A 22 23.68 -56.23 18.06
C ASP A 22 24.31 -55.37 16.93
N GLN A 23 25.22 -55.97 16.16
CA GLN A 23 25.89 -55.33 15.01
C GLN A 23 25.05 -55.25 13.73
N SER A 24 23.77 -55.63 13.75
CA SER A 24 22.84 -55.47 12.62
C SER A 24 21.99 -54.18 12.69
N LEU A 25 22.20 -53.31 13.68
CA LEU A 25 21.47 -52.04 13.85
C LEU A 25 22.35 -50.80 13.66
N ARG A 26 23.52 -50.95 13.02
CA ARG A 26 24.47 -49.86 12.77
C ARG A 26 24.95 -49.74 11.32
N GLU A 27 24.26 -50.42 10.39
CA GLU A 27 24.56 -50.37 8.94
C GLU A 27 23.44 -49.73 8.09
N GLY A 28 22.47 -49.05 8.70
CA GLY A 28 21.28 -48.52 8.01
C GLY A 28 21.07 -47.00 8.06
N ALA A 29 22.05 -46.20 8.48
CA ALA A 29 21.82 -44.76 8.74
C ALA A 29 22.87 -43.82 8.16
N PHE A 30 23.50 -44.20 7.03
CA PHE A 30 24.24 -43.26 6.19
C PHE A 30 23.46 -43.00 4.89
N HIS A 31 22.21 -42.57 5.03
CA HIS A 31 21.56 -41.80 3.97
C HIS A 31 22.23 -40.43 3.93
N VAL A 32 23.21 -40.29 3.04
CA VAL A 32 23.66 -39.00 2.50
C VAL A 32 22.45 -38.35 1.81
N THR A 33 21.59 -37.71 2.59
CA THR A 33 20.57 -36.80 2.06
C THR A 33 20.16 -35.81 3.13
N ALA A 34 21.12 -35.03 3.63
CA ALA A 34 20.78 -33.67 4.06
C ALA A 34 20.47 -32.88 2.78
N LEU A 35 19.24 -33.04 2.27
CA LEU A 35 18.68 -32.25 1.19
C LEU A 35 18.83 -30.76 1.56
N PRO A 36 19.35 -29.88 0.69
CA PRO A 36 19.42 -28.45 1.00
C PRO A 36 18.02 -27.93 1.39
N PRO A 37 17.95 -26.91 2.27
CA PRO A 37 16.69 -26.40 2.80
C PRO A 37 15.77 -26.16 1.63
N ARG A 38 14.53 -26.66 1.71
CA ARG A 38 13.51 -26.37 0.70
C ARG A 38 13.54 -24.87 0.41
N LEU A 39 14.11 -24.50 -0.74
CA LEU A 39 13.89 -23.24 -1.41
C LEU A 39 12.46 -23.30 -1.98
N ILE A 40 11.47 -23.53 -1.12
CA ILE A 40 10.16 -22.97 -1.40
C ILE A 40 10.40 -21.49 -1.19
N THR A 41 10.69 -20.82 -2.29
CA THR A 41 10.31 -19.43 -2.49
C THR A 41 8.98 -19.23 -1.77
N MET A 42 8.95 -18.53 -0.63
CA MET A 42 7.72 -17.88 -0.21
C MET A 42 7.63 -16.69 -1.14
N PRO A 43 6.98 -16.79 -2.30
CA PRO A 43 7.04 -15.78 -3.33
C PRO A 43 6.04 -14.72 -2.90
N VAL A 44 6.43 -13.93 -1.90
CA VAL A 44 5.67 -12.82 -1.31
C VAL A 44 4.37 -13.26 -0.62
N PRO A 45 4.06 -12.77 0.60
CA PRO A 45 2.77 -13.05 1.25
C PRO A 45 1.64 -12.31 0.50
N TRP A 46 1.00 -12.99 -0.46
CA TRP A 46 -0.05 -12.43 -1.32
C TRP A 46 -1.29 -12.00 -0.52
N GLU A 47 -1.52 -12.63 0.65
CA GLU A 47 -2.58 -12.29 1.58
C GLU A 47 -2.46 -10.84 2.09
N ALA A 48 -1.23 -10.29 2.16
CA ALA A 48 -1.00 -8.90 2.54
C ALA A 48 -1.44 -7.89 1.47
N PHE A 49 -1.65 -8.32 0.22
CA PHE A 49 -2.12 -7.45 -0.87
C PHE A 49 -3.63 -7.32 -0.92
N ILE A 50 -4.37 -8.22 -0.27
CA ILE A 50 -5.84 -8.14 -0.19
C ILE A 50 -6.27 -6.82 0.49
N PRO A 51 -5.78 -6.47 1.69
CA PRO A 51 -6.18 -5.21 2.32
C PRO A 51 -5.69 -3.98 1.54
N ILE A 52 -4.48 -4.04 0.96
CA ILE A 52 -3.93 -2.93 0.17
C ILE A 52 -4.71 -2.73 -1.14
N GLY A 53 -5.10 -3.83 -1.79
CA GLY A 53 -5.91 -3.83 -3.00
C GLY A 53 -7.31 -3.31 -2.73
N LEU A 54 -7.97 -3.77 -1.66
CA LEU A 54 -9.28 -3.27 -1.26
C LEU A 54 -9.22 -1.77 -0.95
N LEU A 55 -8.21 -1.33 -0.19
CA LEU A 55 -7.99 0.08 0.09
C LEU A 55 -7.85 0.89 -1.21
N THR A 56 -6.99 0.45 -2.12
CA THR A 56 -6.76 1.11 -3.41
C THR A 56 -8.05 1.21 -4.22
N VAL A 57 -8.85 0.14 -4.27
CA VAL A 57 -10.14 0.13 -4.98
C VAL A 57 -11.14 1.08 -4.33
N MET A 58 -11.26 1.09 -3.01
CA MET A 58 -12.17 1.99 -2.29
C MET A 58 -11.77 3.45 -2.45
N PHE A 59 -10.48 3.79 -2.34
CA PHE A 59 -9.98 5.14 -2.58
C PHE A 59 -10.15 5.56 -4.04
N GLY A 60 -9.94 4.63 -5.00
CA GLY A 60 -10.21 4.88 -6.42
C GLY A 60 -11.69 5.14 -6.70
N ALA A 61 -12.59 4.31 -6.15
CA ALA A 61 -14.03 4.48 -6.28
C ALA A 61 -14.51 5.80 -5.66
N ALA A 62 -14.05 6.13 -4.45
CA ALA A 62 -14.40 7.39 -3.80
C ALA A 62 -13.86 8.60 -4.57
N GLY A 63 -12.62 8.55 -5.05
CA GLY A 63 -11.99 9.63 -5.82
C GLY A 63 -12.68 9.89 -7.15
N THR A 64 -12.99 8.83 -7.90
CA THR A 64 -13.73 8.94 -9.17
C THR A 64 -15.14 9.46 -8.98
N LEU A 65 -15.83 9.00 -7.93
CA LEU A 65 -17.17 9.48 -7.59
C LEU A 65 -17.16 10.96 -7.25
N LEU A 66 -16.26 11.41 -6.36
CA LEU A 66 -16.14 12.82 -5.99
C LEU A 66 -15.77 13.72 -7.18
N ASN A 67 -14.87 13.26 -8.05
CA ASN A 67 -14.51 13.99 -9.26
C ASN A 67 -15.72 14.11 -10.20
N THR A 68 -16.45 13.02 -10.42
CA THR A 68 -17.63 13.00 -11.28
C THR A 68 -18.73 13.91 -10.76
N THR A 69 -19.07 13.82 -9.47
CA THR A 69 -20.08 14.69 -8.85
C THR A 69 -19.71 16.17 -8.97
N ARG A 70 -18.43 16.53 -8.72
CA ARG A 70 -17.96 17.91 -8.90
C ARG A 70 -18.04 18.38 -10.34
N ARG A 71 -17.77 17.50 -11.31
CA ARG A 71 -17.90 17.82 -12.74
C ARG A 71 -19.36 18.06 -13.11
N LEU A 72 -20.27 17.19 -12.67
CA LEU A 72 -21.70 17.32 -12.95
C LEU A 72 -22.28 18.62 -12.35
N ALA A 73 -21.89 18.97 -11.11
CA ALA A 73 -22.30 20.21 -10.47
C ALA A 73 -21.77 21.48 -11.18
N ASN A 74 -20.69 21.35 -11.97
CA ASN A 74 -20.04 22.46 -12.68
C ASN A 74 -20.35 22.48 -14.19
N ASP A 75 -21.52 21.98 -14.61
CA ASP A 75 -21.91 21.85 -16.02
C ASP A 75 -20.88 21.06 -16.86
N GLY A 76 -20.23 20.07 -16.25
CA GLY A 76 -19.17 19.25 -16.88
C GLY A 76 -17.77 19.89 -16.85
N LYS A 77 -17.66 21.17 -16.48
CA LYS A 77 -16.38 21.89 -16.45
C LYS A 77 -15.54 21.51 -15.21
N PRO A 78 -14.19 21.57 -15.30
CA PRO A 78 -13.36 21.36 -14.12
C PRO A 78 -13.66 22.41 -13.04
N PRO A 79 -13.56 22.04 -11.74
CA PRO A 79 -13.59 23.01 -10.66
C PRO A 79 -12.43 24.01 -10.79
N ARG A 80 -12.68 25.29 -10.46
CA ARG A 80 -11.61 26.29 -10.36
C ARG A 80 -10.95 26.18 -8.99
N TYR A 81 -9.65 26.42 -8.96
CA TYR A 81 -8.83 26.50 -7.77
C TYR A 81 -8.21 27.89 -7.71
N ASN A 82 -7.83 28.35 -6.51
CA ASN A 82 -7.20 29.66 -6.29
C ASN A 82 -8.03 30.83 -6.83
N VAL A 83 -9.34 30.79 -6.58
CA VAL A 83 -10.28 31.86 -6.97
C VAL A 83 -9.99 33.07 -6.09
N ASP A 84 -9.67 34.20 -6.72
CA ASP A 84 -9.46 35.46 -6.01
C ASP A 84 -10.77 36.28 -5.91
N LYS A 85 -10.72 37.41 -5.21
CA LYS A 85 -11.90 38.29 -5.04
C LYS A 85 -12.44 38.79 -6.39
N TRP A 86 -11.56 38.99 -7.37
CA TRP A 86 -11.96 39.43 -8.70
C TRP A 86 -12.74 38.33 -9.42
N ASP A 87 -12.23 37.11 -9.40
CA ASP A 87 -12.86 35.92 -9.97
C ASP A 87 -14.21 35.63 -9.30
N GLU A 88 -14.33 35.84 -7.99
CA GLU A 88 -15.61 35.75 -7.29
C GLU A 88 -16.63 36.76 -7.83
N MET A 89 -16.23 38.03 -8.00
CA MET A 89 -17.10 39.06 -8.59
C MET A 89 -17.48 38.73 -10.05
N MET A 90 -16.54 38.20 -10.83
CA MET A 90 -16.80 37.80 -12.22
C MET A 90 -17.71 36.57 -12.32
N MET A 91 -17.55 35.59 -11.43
CA MET A 91 -18.45 34.44 -11.35
C MET A 91 -19.88 34.85 -10.99
N GLU A 92 -20.04 35.80 -10.07
CA GLU A 92 -21.35 36.33 -9.72
C GLU A 92 -21.98 37.09 -10.89
N ARG A 93 -21.18 37.88 -11.62
CA ARG A 93 -21.61 38.53 -12.86
C ARG A 93 -22.08 37.51 -13.90
N ASP A 94 -21.29 36.46 -14.14
CA ASP A 94 -21.62 35.42 -15.12
C ASP A 94 -22.86 34.62 -14.71
N ARG A 95 -23.04 34.37 -13.42
CA ARG A 95 -24.27 33.78 -12.84
C ARG A 95 -25.49 34.65 -13.11
N ARG A 96 -25.37 35.98 -13.00
CA ARG A 96 -26.45 36.93 -13.31
C ARG A 96 -26.77 37.00 -14.80
N LEU A 97 -25.77 36.81 -15.67
CA LEU A 97 -25.95 36.81 -17.13
C LEU A 97 -26.58 35.51 -17.65
N THR A 98 -26.17 34.37 -17.11
CA THR A 98 -26.53 33.05 -17.66
C THR A 98 -27.48 32.22 -16.79
N GLY A 99 -27.71 32.65 -15.54
CA GLY A 99 -28.46 31.90 -14.54
C GLY A 99 -27.69 30.72 -13.93
N LYS A 100 -26.48 30.42 -14.42
CA LYS A 100 -25.64 29.30 -13.95
C LYS A 100 -24.30 29.80 -13.43
N THR A 101 -23.82 29.23 -12.33
CA THR A 101 -22.51 29.59 -11.73
C THR A 101 -21.32 29.36 -12.67
N ARG A 102 -21.49 28.49 -13.68
CA ARG A 102 -20.44 28.13 -14.67
C ARG A 102 -20.82 28.44 -16.11
N GLY A 103 -21.96 29.12 -16.31
CA GLY A 103 -22.41 29.51 -17.64
C GLY A 103 -21.46 30.53 -18.26
N GLN A 104 -21.19 30.38 -19.55
CA GLN A 104 -20.46 31.37 -20.34
C GLN A 104 -21.41 31.87 -21.42
N CYS A 105 -21.33 33.16 -21.70
CA CYS A 105 -22.16 33.90 -22.64
C CYS A 105 -21.21 34.63 -23.59
N VAL A 106 -21.47 34.55 -24.89
CA VAL A 106 -20.66 35.18 -25.96
C VAL A 106 -21.48 36.22 -26.72
N GLU A 107 -22.77 36.31 -26.41
CA GLU A 107 -23.73 37.21 -27.01
C GLU A 107 -23.33 38.67 -26.78
N GLU A 108 -23.31 39.46 -27.86
CA GLU A 108 -22.93 40.88 -27.82
C GLU A 108 -23.87 41.71 -26.94
N LYS A 109 -25.17 41.40 -26.97
CA LYS A 109 -26.20 42.09 -26.18
C LYS A 109 -26.61 41.24 -24.99
N ALA A 110 -26.45 41.81 -23.80
CA ALA A 110 -26.90 41.19 -22.56
C ALA A 110 -28.44 41.05 -22.50
N PRO A 111 -28.97 40.02 -21.80
CA PRO A 111 -30.40 39.87 -21.63
C PRO A 111 -31.01 41.04 -20.84
N LEU A 112 -32.25 41.42 -21.16
CA LEU A 112 -32.95 42.54 -20.51
C LEU A 112 -33.01 42.39 -18.98
N ALA A 113 -33.19 41.15 -18.49
CA ALA A 113 -33.23 40.85 -17.06
C ALA A 113 -31.91 41.19 -16.31
N PHE A 114 -30.79 41.28 -17.01
CA PHE A 114 -29.51 41.63 -16.39
C PHE A 114 -29.49 43.08 -15.85
N GLN A 115 -30.29 43.98 -16.45
CA GLN A 115 -30.37 45.39 -16.04
C GLN A 115 -30.93 45.55 -14.62
N THR A 116 -31.84 44.67 -14.20
CA THR A 116 -32.55 44.77 -12.91
C THR A 116 -32.07 43.76 -11.88
N ASN A 117 -31.31 42.74 -12.28
CA ASN A 117 -30.83 41.67 -11.40
C ASN A 117 -29.56 42.05 -10.61
N SER A 118 -29.36 43.31 -10.24
CA SER A 118 -28.23 43.72 -9.38
C SER A 118 -28.58 43.57 -7.91
N ALA A 119 -27.76 42.82 -7.16
CA ALA A 119 -27.92 42.64 -5.73
C ALA A 119 -26.73 43.23 -4.97
N TRP A 120 -27.02 43.97 -3.90
CA TRP A 120 -26.02 44.49 -2.96
C TRP A 120 -26.03 43.61 -1.71
N PRO A 121 -24.89 42.98 -1.35
CA PRO A 121 -24.82 42.19 -0.14
C PRO A 121 -24.98 43.12 1.07
N VAL A 122 -25.86 42.75 2.00
CA VAL A 122 -26.07 43.47 3.26
C VAL A 122 -25.44 42.66 4.37
N GLU A 123 -24.50 43.26 5.10
CA GLU A 123 -23.89 42.64 6.26
C GLU A 123 -24.69 42.93 7.53
N LYS A 124 -24.72 41.96 8.45
CA LYS A 124 -25.31 42.16 9.78
C LYS A 124 -24.28 42.84 10.67
N ILE A 125 -24.68 43.91 11.34
CA ILE A 125 -23.89 44.52 12.42
C ILE A 125 -24.02 43.59 13.64
N LEU A 126 -22.90 43.01 14.08
CA LEU A 126 -22.81 42.10 15.23
C LEU A 126 -22.61 42.86 16.54
#